data_AF-A0A257QIR9-F1
#
_entry.id   AF-A0A257QIR9-F1
#
_cell.length_a   1.000
_cell.length_b   1.000
_cell.length_c   1.000
_cell.angle_alpha   90.00
_cell.angle_beta   90.00
_cell.angle_gamma   90.00
#
_symmetry.space_group_name_H-M   'P 1'
#
loop_
_entity.id
_entity.type
_entity.pdbx_description
1 polymer ?
#
loop_
_entity_poly.entity_id
_entity_poly.type
_entity_poly.pdbx_seq_one_letter_code
_entity_poly.pdbx_strand_id
1 'polypeptide(L)'
;MGTSKEACIVFCGGDEFQVHREGERYVQTLRSAHPDWEFEVLAGAFQNQSEVATLLGRITESLRTLPLFGGGKCLWIKSFNGLSDSATAKSEKAQELFAALLSEIRGLNPAHVRLVMTAYPIDRRRKEYKALSEVATLTFIESGSAGLDIGEWVGSECARVGLRLTSEAQALLPELVRGSTRMLCAELEKLATYQGEQGPILDAADILELVPVFGESDFFAAKPQSVNDSAQGAPRRRNYPGNPPWPRPSRP
;
A
#
# COMPACT_ATOMS: atom_id res chain seq x y z
N MET A 1 -20.52 -10.32 -27.31
CA MET A 1 -19.14 -9.83 -27.19
C MET A 1 -19.07 -9.00 -25.92
N GLY A 2 -18.33 -9.43 -24.91
CA GLY A 2 -18.18 -8.66 -23.67
C GLY A 2 -17.26 -7.45 -23.88
N THR A 3 -17.41 -6.43 -23.04
CA THR A 3 -16.67 -5.17 -23.19
C THR A 3 -15.27 -5.25 -22.61
N SER A 4 -14.30 -4.47 -23.12
CA SER A 4 -12.94 -4.43 -22.54
C SER A 4 -12.94 -3.98 -21.07
N LYS A 5 -13.94 -3.17 -20.68
CA LYS A 5 -14.14 -2.70 -19.31
C LYS A 5 -14.48 -3.81 -18.33
N GLU A 6 -15.15 -4.86 -18.79
CA GLU A 6 -15.35 -6.09 -17.99
C GLU A 6 -14.07 -6.92 -17.92
N ALA A 7 -13.22 -6.85 -18.95
CA ALA A 7 -11.98 -7.59 -18.99
C ALA A 7 -10.87 -6.97 -18.13
N CYS A 8 -10.87 -5.65 -17.91
CA CYS A 8 -9.84 -4.95 -17.16
C CYS A 8 -10.40 -4.18 -15.95
N ILE A 9 -10.03 -4.62 -14.75
CA ILE A 9 -10.45 -4.03 -13.47
C ILE A 9 -9.24 -3.43 -12.78
N VAL A 10 -9.33 -2.16 -12.38
CA VAL A 10 -8.22 -1.41 -11.79
C VAL A 10 -8.65 -0.83 -10.46
N PHE A 11 -7.96 -1.22 -9.39
CA PHE A 11 -8.03 -0.57 -8.09
C PHE A 11 -6.86 0.41 -7.99
N CYS A 12 -7.12 1.66 -7.64
CA CYS A 12 -6.09 2.69 -7.57
C CYS A 12 -6.39 3.69 -6.47
N GLY A 13 -5.40 4.39 -5.93
CA GLY A 13 -5.67 5.25 -4.77
C GLY A 13 -4.43 5.91 -4.21
N GLY A 14 -4.62 6.58 -3.07
CA GLY A 14 -3.56 7.25 -2.30
C GLY A 14 -2.95 6.40 -1.18
N ASP A 15 -3.53 5.23 -0.90
CA ASP A 15 -3.07 4.30 0.13
C ASP A 15 -2.80 2.92 -0.51
N GLU A 16 -1.53 2.54 -0.62
CA GLU A 16 -1.12 1.27 -1.24
C GLU A 16 -1.76 0.06 -0.55
N PHE A 17 -1.86 0.08 0.77
CA PHE A 17 -2.37 -1.06 1.53
C PHE A 17 -3.85 -1.30 1.23
N GLN A 18 -4.66 -0.24 1.27
CA GLN A 18 -6.09 -0.34 0.94
C GLN A 18 -6.31 -0.77 -0.52
N VAL A 19 -5.55 -0.17 -1.45
CA VAL A 19 -5.61 -0.53 -2.87
C VAL A 19 -5.24 -2.01 -3.08
N HIS A 20 -4.19 -2.49 -2.42
CA HIS A 20 -3.77 -3.88 -2.52
C HIS A 20 -4.84 -4.83 -1.99
N ARG A 21 -5.37 -4.53 -0.81
CA ARG A 21 -6.35 -5.34 -0.11
C ARG A 21 -7.65 -5.49 -0.92
N GLU A 22 -8.13 -4.40 -1.52
CA GLU A 22 -9.32 -4.44 -2.38
C GLU A 22 -9.08 -5.25 -3.66
N GLY A 23 -7.90 -5.09 -4.29
CA GLY A 23 -7.53 -5.91 -5.44
C GLY A 23 -7.43 -7.40 -5.09
N GLU A 24 -6.85 -7.73 -3.94
CA GLU A 24 -6.76 -9.11 -3.47
C GLU A 24 -8.13 -9.73 -3.25
N ARG A 25 -9.03 -9.01 -2.57
CA ARG A 25 -10.42 -9.45 -2.34
C ARG A 25 -11.13 -9.75 -3.66
N TYR A 26 -10.98 -8.88 -4.65
CA TYR A 26 -11.56 -9.08 -5.97
C TYR A 26 -11.00 -10.33 -6.65
N VAL A 27 -9.67 -10.51 -6.65
CA VAL A 27 -9.02 -11.68 -7.25
C VAL A 27 -9.44 -12.98 -6.56
N GLN A 28 -9.59 -13.00 -5.24
CA GLN A 28 -10.07 -14.18 -4.51
C GLN A 28 -11.52 -14.52 -4.84
N THR A 29 -12.36 -13.49 -5.00
CA THR A 29 -13.75 -13.68 -5.47
C THR A 29 -13.77 -14.28 -6.87
N LEU A 30 -12.93 -13.75 -7.77
CA LEU A 30 -12.80 -14.26 -9.13
C LEU A 30 -12.29 -15.71 -9.17
N ARG A 31 -11.32 -16.05 -8.33
CA ARG A 31 -10.80 -17.42 -8.16
C ARG A 31 -11.86 -18.38 -7.67
N SER A 32 -12.70 -17.95 -6.74
CA SER A 32 -13.80 -18.77 -6.23
C SER A 32 -14.89 -18.99 -7.29
N ALA A 33 -15.17 -17.97 -8.12
CA ALA A 33 -16.15 -18.05 -9.19
C ALA A 33 -15.66 -18.84 -10.42
N HIS A 34 -14.34 -18.89 -10.63
CA HIS A 34 -13.70 -19.54 -11.77
C HIS A 34 -12.56 -20.48 -11.30
N PRO A 35 -12.90 -21.63 -10.69
CA PRO A 35 -11.90 -22.56 -10.17
C PRO A 35 -10.98 -23.16 -11.25
N ASP A 36 -11.47 -23.23 -12.49
CA ASP A 36 -10.73 -23.79 -13.65
C ASP A 36 -9.86 -22.74 -14.37
N TRP A 37 -9.80 -21.50 -13.89
CA TRP A 37 -8.97 -20.46 -14.50
C TRP A 37 -7.55 -20.47 -13.96
N GLU A 38 -6.60 -20.12 -14.83
CA GLU A 38 -5.21 -19.88 -14.43
C GLU A 38 -5.06 -18.48 -13.83
N PHE A 39 -4.33 -18.37 -12.73
CA PHE A 39 -4.08 -17.10 -12.05
C PHE A 39 -2.58 -16.80 -12.03
N GLU A 40 -2.19 -15.74 -12.71
CA GLU A 40 -0.83 -15.24 -12.76
C GLU A 40 -0.73 -13.92 -11.98
N VAL A 41 0.39 -13.71 -11.31
CA VAL A 41 0.67 -12.47 -10.57
C VAL A 41 2.00 -11.89 -11.05
N LEU A 42 2.01 -10.61 -11.40
CA LEU A 42 3.22 -9.87 -11.75
C LEU A 42 3.40 -8.65 -10.84
N ALA A 43 4.64 -8.34 -10.49
CA ALA A 43 4.99 -7.07 -9.88
C ALA A 43 4.99 -5.97 -10.94
N GLY A 44 4.24 -4.89 -10.70
CA GLY A 44 4.00 -3.78 -11.61
C GLY A 44 4.84 -2.53 -11.36
N ALA A 45 5.82 -2.60 -10.44
CA ALA A 45 6.68 -1.47 -10.13
C ALA A 45 7.94 -1.48 -10.99
N PHE A 46 8.34 -0.29 -11.46
CA PHE A 46 9.61 -0.06 -12.14
C PHE A 46 10.30 1.20 -11.60
N GLN A 47 11.63 1.25 -11.61
CA GLN A 47 12.43 2.36 -11.10
C GLN A 47 13.16 3.13 -12.21
N ASN A 48 13.41 2.49 -13.36
CA ASN A 48 14.17 3.07 -14.47
C ASN A 48 13.56 2.69 -15.83
N GLN A 49 14.07 3.31 -16.90
CA GLN A 49 13.56 3.14 -18.27
C GLN A 49 13.67 1.73 -18.81
N SER A 50 14.74 1.00 -18.51
CA SER A 50 14.92 -0.40 -18.95
C SER A 50 13.88 -1.32 -18.32
N GLU A 51 13.50 -1.08 -17.07
CA GLU A 51 12.46 -1.85 -16.38
C GLU A 51 11.06 -1.58 -16.95
N VAL A 52 10.78 -0.35 -17.43
CA VAL A 52 9.50 -0.04 -18.09
C VAL A 52 9.26 -0.95 -19.30
N ALA A 53 10.25 -1.02 -20.20
CA ALA A 53 10.15 -1.84 -21.40
C ALA A 53 10.00 -3.32 -21.07
N THR A 54 10.79 -3.80 -20.10
CA THR A 54 10.75 -5.19 -19.65
C THR A 54 9.39 -5.54 -19.04
N LEU A 55 8.86 -4.70 -18.15
CA LEU A 55 7.60 -4.95 -17.46
C LEU A 55 6.40 -4.88 -18.40
N LEU A 56 6.27 -3.81 -19.19
CA LEU A 56 5.14 -3.66 -20.12
C LEU A 56 5.16 -4.73 -21.22
N GLY A 57 6.35 -5.15 -21.65
CA GLY A 57 6.54 -6.31 -22.53
C GLY A 57 6.03 -7.60 -21.89
N ARG A 58 6.45 -7.91 -20.66
CA ARG A 58 5.99 -9.09 -19.92
C ARG A 58 4.47 -9.11 -19.70
N ILE A 59 3.87 -7.97 -19.37
CA ILE A 59 2.41 -7.87 -19.23
C ILE A 59 1.73 -8.22 -20.56
N THR A 60 2.23 -7.67 -21.67
CA THR A 60 1.69 -7.93 -23.01
C THR A 60 1.84 -9.41 -23.41
N GLU A 61 3.01 -9.99 -23.17
CA GLU A 61 3.28 -11.41 -23.43
C GLU A 61 2.36 -12.31 -22.60
N SER A 62 2.24 -12.03 -21.30
CA SER A 62 1.31 -12.75 -20.42
C SER A 62 -0.10 -12.65 -20.96
N LEU A 63 -0.63 -11.46 -21.27
CA LEU A 63 -1.99 -11.28 -21.80
C LEU A 63 -2.26 -12.13 -23.05
N ARG A 64 -1.29 -12.22 -23.96
CA ARG A 64 -1.38 -12.99 -25.22
C ARG A 64 -1.20 -14.51 -25.04
N THR A 65 -0.60 -14.94 -23.93
CA THR A 65 -0.38 -16.37 -23.66
C THR A 65 -1.69 -17.02 -23.23
N LEU A 66 -2.19 -18.00 -23.97
CA LEU A 66 -3.41 -18.73 -23.59
C LEU A 66 -3.15 -19.64 -22.39
N PRO A 67 -4.16 -19.88 -21.52
CA PRO A 67 -4.02 -20.84 -20.43
C PRO A 67 -3.72 -22.25 -20.96
N LEU A 68 -2.84 -22.98 -20.28
CA LEU A 68 -2.35 -24.30 -20.67
C LEU A 68 -3.44 -25.37 -20.56
N PHE A 69 -4.31 -25.26 -19.54
CA PHE A 69 -5.31 -26.29 -19.23
C PHE A 69 -6.72 -25.98 -19.77
N GLY A 70 -6.83 -24.99 -20.67
CA GLY A 70 -8.11 -24.50 -21.17
C GLY A 70 -8.78 -23.53 -20.19
N GLY A 71 -10.06 -23.22 -20.41
CA GLY A 71 -10.80 -22.26 -19.59
C GLY A 71 -10.42 -20.81 -19.87
N GLY A 72 -10.07 -20.08 -18.81
CA GLY A 72 -9.69 -18.67 -18.85
C GLY A 72 -8.50 -18.37 -17.96
N LYS A 73 -8.08 -17.11 -17.95
CA LYS A 73 -6.90 -16.65 -17.23
C LYS A 73 -7.18 -15.30 -16.57
N CYS A 74 -6.70 -15.14 -15.34
CA CYS A 74 -6.60 -13.86 -14.67
C CYS A 74 -5.12 -13.48 -14.50
N LEU A 75 -4.73 -12.33 -15.05
CA LEU A 75 -3.44 -11.70 -14.76
C LEU A 75 -3.65 -10.60 -13.72
N TRP A 76 -2.99 -10.69 -12.56
CA TRP A 76 -3.01 -9.65 -11.54
C TRP A 76 -1.68 -8.90 -11.48
N ILE A 77 -1.70 -7.61 -11.80
CA ILE A 77 -0.56 -6.71 -11.69
C ILE A 77 -0.60 -5.99 -10.33
N LYS A 78 0.40 -6.27 -9.48
CA LYS A 78 0.53 -5.72 -8.12
C LYS A 78 1.36 -4.43 -8.12
N SER A 79 0.92 -3.41 -7.39
CA SER A 79 1.65 -2.14 -7.19
C SER A 79 2.14 -1.48 -8.50
N PHE A 80 1.25 -1.33 -9.49
CA PHE A 80 1.57 -0.68 -10.75
C PHE A 80 1.81 0.82 -10.56
N ASN A 81 3.04 1.29 -10.82
CA ASN A 81 3.42 2.69 -10.61
C ASN A 81 3.46 3.52 -11.91
N GLY A 82 3.01 2.97 -13.03
CA GLY A 82 3.03 3.64 -14.33
C GLY A 82 2.06 4.83 -14.48
N LEU A 83 1.14 5.00 -13.52
CA LEU A 83 0.22 6.13 -13.46
C LEU A 83 0.72 7.26 -12.53
N SER A 84 1.92 7.13 -11.95
CA SER A 84 2.51 8.10 -11.02
C SER A 84 3.01 9.39 -11.71
N ASP A 85 3.23 10.47 -10.95
CA ASP A 85 3.90 11.67 -11.45
C ASP A 85 5.45 11.55 -11.40
N SER A 86 6.00 10.45 -11.90
CA SER A 86 7.45 10.21 -11.92
C SER A 86 8.07 10.53 -13.30
N ALA A 87 9.34 10.92 -13.32
CA ALA A 87 10.06 11.15 -14.58
C ALA A 87 10.12 9.88 -15.45
N THR A 88 10.27 8.71 -14.82
CA THR A 88 10.28 7.42 -15.51
C THR A 88 8.94 7.14 -16.19
N ALA A 89 7.83 7.28 -15.47
CA ALA A 89 6.49 7.03 -16.01
C ALA A 89 6.02 8.07 -17.03
N LYS A 90 6.58 9.29 -17.02
CA LYS A 90 6.26 10.38 -17.95
C LYS A 90 7.12 10.40 -19.22
N SER A 91 8.14 9.56 -19.30
CA SER A 91 8.98 9.50 -20.49
C SER A 91 8.17 9.12 -21.74
N GLU A 92 8.59 9.64 -22.90
CA GLU A 92 7.96 9.34 -24.18
C GLU A 92 7.89 7.82 -24.43
N LYS A 93 8.98 7.11 -24.11
CA LYS A 93 9.01 5.66 -24.29
C LYS A 93 8.01 4.92 -23.41
N ALA A 94 7.86 5.33 -22.15
CA ALA A 94 6.86 4.74 -21.25
C ALA A 94 5.43 5.00 -21.76
N GLN A 95 5.17 6.20 -22.29
CA GLN A 95 3.86 6.56 -22.84
C GLN A 95 3.51 5.76 -24.08
N GLU A 96 4.46 5.56 -25.00
CA GLU A 96 4.28 4.71 -26.18
C GLU A 96 3.93 3.27 -25.81
N LEU A 97 4.72 2.67 -24.90
CA LEU A 97 4.54 1.29 -24.47
C LEU A 97 3.22 1.11 -23.71
N PHE A 98 2.85 2.09 -22.88
CA PHE A 98 1.57 2.07 -22.19
C PHE A 98 0.40 2.19 -23.16
N ALA A 99 0.50 3.05 -24.18
CA ALA A 99 -0.52 3.15 -25.23
C ALA A 99 -0.68 1.83 -26.01
N ALA A 100 0.42 1.13 -26.30
CA ALA A 100 0.37 -0.20 -26.90
C ALA A 100 -0.35 -1.22 -25.97
N LEU A 101 -0.03 -1.22 -24.68
CA LEU A 101 -0.72 -2.04 -23.69
C LEU A 101 -2.23 -1.74 -23.62
N LEU A 102 -2.63 -0.47 -23.68
CA LEU A 102 -4.06 -0.10 -23.72
C LEU A 102 -4.76 -0.65 -24.97
N SER A 103 -4.06 -0.70 -26.11
CA SER A 103 -4.59 -1.33 -27.33
C SER A 103 -4.82 -2.83 -27.14
N GLU A 104 -3.90 -3.53 -26.47
CA GLU A 104 -4.08 -4.95 -26.14
C GLU A 104 -5.28 -5.15 -25.20
N ILE A 105 -5.43 -4.29 -24.18
CA ILE A 105 -6.54 -4.33 -23.23
C ILE A 105 -7.90 -4.18 -23.94
N ARG A 106 -7.99 -3.31 -24.96
CA ARG A 106 -9.22 -3.15 -25.77
C ARG A 106 -9.64 -4.43 -26.50
N GLY A 107 -8.68 -5.27 -26.87
CA GLY A 107 -8.92 -6.53 -27.59
C GLY A 107 -9.25 -7.71 -26.68
N LEU A 108 -9.18 -7.56 -25.35
CA LEU A 108 -9.40 -8.68 -24.43
C LEU A 108 -10.85 -9.17 -24.50
N ASN A 109 -11.00 -10.49 -24.60
CA ASN A 109 -12.30 -11.13 -24.44
C ASN A 109 -12.53 -11.48 -22.96
N PRO A 110 -13.52 -10.87 -22.30
CA PRO A 110 -13.78 -11.16 -20.90
C PRO A 110 -14.26 -12.59 -20.63
N ALA A 111 -14.66 -13.38 -21.62
CA ALA A 111 -14.95 -14.79 -21.36
C ALA A 111 -13.67 -15.62 -21.05
N HIS A 112 -12.49 -15.14 -21.47
CA HIS A 112 -11.25 -15.92 -21.40
C HIS A 112 -10.10 -15.22 -20.68
N VAL A 113 -10.07 -13.88 -20.64
CA VAL A 113 -8.99 -13.14 -19.98
C VAL A 113 -9.57 -12.05 -19.08
N ARG A 114 -9.11 -12.03 -17.83
CA ARG A 114 -9.23 -10.89 -16.90
C ARG A 114 -7.85 -10.31 -16.64
N LEU A 115 -7.76 -8.99 -16.68
CA LEU A 115 -6.67 -8.22 -16.13
C LEU A 115 -7.17 -7.52 -14.87
N VAL A 116 -6.50 -7.77 -13.75
CA VAL A 116 -6.69 -7.01 -12.51
C VAL A 116 -5.42 -6.22 -12.27
N MET A 117 -5.55 -4.95 -11.91
CA MET A 117 -4.40 -4.08 -11.61
C MET A 117 -4.65 -3.33 -10.31
N THR A 118 -3.68 -3.38 -9.40
CA THR A 118 -3.62 -2.49 -8.23
C THR A 118 -2.56 -1.44 -8.50
N ALA A 119 -2.93 -0.17 -8.61
CA ALA A 119 -2.05 0.91 -9.03
C ALA A 119 -1.82 1.95 -7.92
N TYR A 120 -0.55 2.21 -7.62
CA TYR A 120 -0.07 3.19 -6.65
C TYR A 120 1.41 3.53 -6.93
N PRO A 121 1.86 4.78 -6.72
CA PRO A 121 1.04 5.97 -6.58
C PRO A 121 0.43 6.37 -7.94
N ILE A 122 -0.62 7.18 -7.92
CA ILE A 122 -1.31 7.65 -9.14
C ILE A 122 -1.43 9.17 -9.18
N ASP A 123 -1.39 9.75 -10.38
CA ASP A 123 -1.80 11.13 -10.65
C ASP A 123 -2.97 11.14 -11.65
N ARG A 124 -4.16 11.48 -11.15
CA ARG A 124 -5.43 11.49 -11.91
C ARG A 124 -5.48 12.55 -13.01
N ARG A 125 -4.58 13.54 -12.98
CA ARG A 125 -4.51 14.61 -13.99
C ARG A 125 -3.79 14.14 -15.26
N ARG A 126 -3.10 13.00 -15.19
CA ARG A 126 -2.36 12.43 -16.31
C ARG A 126 -3.27 11.90 -17.41
N LYS A 127 -2.86 12.10 -18.66
CA LYS A 127 -3.58 11.61 -19.85
C LYS A 127 -3.71 10.08 -19.87
N GLU A 128 -2.73 9.38 -19.30
CA GLU A 128 -2.65 7.92 -19.22
C GLU A 128 -3.72 7.36 -18.27
N TYR A 129 -4.00 8.06 -17.16
CA TYR A 129 -5.11 7.71 -16.28
C TYR A 129 -6.45 7.81 -17.03
N LYS A 130 -6.66 8.89 -17.77
CA LYS A 130 -7.86 9.07 -18.61
C LYS A 130 -7.96 7.99 -19.68
N ALA A 131 -6.88 7.71 -20.40
CA ALA A 131 -6.86 6.68 -21.45
C ALA A 131 -7.14 5.27 -20.89
N LEU A 132 -6.63 4.95 -19.70
CA LEU A 132 -6.95 3.69 -19.02
C LEU A 132 -8.45 3.60 -18.65
N SER A 133 -9.06 4.71 -18.20
CA SER A 133 -10.49 4.76 -17.84
C SER A 133 -11.45 4.54 -19.02
N GLU A 134 -10.98 4.70 -20.25
CA GLU A 134 -11.76 4.41 -21.45
C GLU A 134 -11.87 2.89 -21.70
N VAL A 135 -10.88 2.12 -21.27
CA VAL A 135 -10.75 0.69 -21.61
C VAL A 135 -10.95 -0.24 -20.42
N ALA A 136 -10.86 0.28 -19.20
CA ALA A 136 -10.94 -0.45 -17.95
C ALA A 136 -12.00 0.13 -17.01
N THR A 137 -12.45 -0.68 -16.05
CA THR A 137 -13.25 -0.24 -14.91
C THR A 137 -12.33 0.18 -13.77
N LEU A 138 -12.35 1.45 -13.39
CA LEU A 138 -11.47 2.01 -12.35
C LEU A 138 -12.27 2.23 -11.07
N THR A 139 -11.77 1.67 -9.98
CA THR A 139 -12.23 1.94 -8.62
C THR A 139 -11.15 2.72 -7.91
N PHE A 140 -11.45 3.97 -7.58
CA PHE A 140 -10.56 4.80 -6.76
C PHE A 140 -10.83 4.54 -5.28
N ILE A 141 -9.81 4.07 -4.58
CA ILE A 141 -9.81 3.83 -3.14
C ILE A 141 -9.32 5.11 -2.47
N GLU A 142 -10.24 5.80 -1.81
CA GLU A 142 -9.93 7.00 -1.05
C GLU A 142 -9.02 6.63 0.12
N SER A 143 -7.92 7.37 0.28
CA SER A 143 -7.13 7.29 1.50
C SER A 143 -7.92 7.99 2.60
N GLY A 144 -8.02 7.37 3.79
CA GLY A 144 -8.76 7.89 4.95
C GLY A 144 -8.32 9.26 5.49
N SER A 145 -7.35 9.91 4.86
CA SER A 145 -6.94 11.30 5.14
C SER A 145 -7.53 12.34 4.18
N ALA A 146 -8.15 11.94 3.06
CA ALA A 146 -8.47 12.85 1.95
C ALA A 146 -9.88 12.71 1.35
N GLY A 147 -10.78 11.90 1.92
CA GLY A 147 -12.14 11.75 1.37
C GLY A 147 -13.16 11.01 2.23
N LEU A 148 -12.77 9.93 2.90
CA LEU A 148 -13.59 9.24 3.89
C LEU A 148 -13.30 9.78 5.29
N ASP A 149 -14.35 10.02 6.08
CA ASP A 149 -14.21 10.14 7.53
C ASP A 149 -13.62 8.83 8.04
N ILE A 150 -12.44 8.91 8.67
CA ILE A 150 -11.74 7.73 9.23
C ILE A 150 -12.66 6.94 10.17
N GLY A 151 -13.60 7.61 10.85
CA GLY A 151 -14.62 6.97 11.68
C GLY A 151 -15.61 6.11 10.88
N GLU A 152 -16.10 6.61 9.74
CA GLU A 152 -17.00 5.85 8.86
C GLU A 152 -16.28 4.62 8.27
N TRP A 153 -15.01 4.78 7.91
CA TRP A 153 -14.19 3.67 7.44
C TRP A 153 -13.99 2.61 8.55
N VAL A 154 -13.67 3.04 9.78
CA VAL A 154 -13.56 2.13 10.95
C VAL A 154 -14.87 1.40 11.20
N GLY A 155 -16.02 2.10 11.16
CA GLY A 155 -17.33 1.49 11.34
C GLY A 155 -17.64 0.42 10.28
N SER A 156 -17.37 0.74 9.02
CA SER A 156 -17.52 -0.21 7.90
C SER A 156 -16.63 -1.45 8.08
N GLU A 157 -15.42 -1.23 8.56
CA GLU A 157 -14.44 -2.28 8.81
C GLU A 157 -14.82 -3.16 10.01
N CYS A 158 -15.34 -2.58 11.09
CA CYS A 158 -15.90 -3.30 12.23
C CYS A 158 -17.03 -4.23 11.77
N ALA A 159 -17.96 -3.71 10.97
CA ALA A 159 -19.07 -4.50 10.43
C ALA A 159 -18.57 -5.66 9.57
N ARG A 160 -17.51 -5.44 8.77
CA ARG A 160 -16.89 -6.47 7.94
C ARG A 160 -16.29 -7.62 8.75
N VAL A 161 -15.61 -7.32 9.85
CA VAL A 161 -14.97 -8.35 10.70
C VAL A 161 -15.89 -8.87 11.81
N GLY A 162 -17.14 -8.41 11.87
CA GLY A 162 -18.11 -8.79 12.89
C GLY A 162 -17.83 -8.21 14.29
N LEU A 163 -16.96 -7.20 14.38
CA LEU A 163 -16.58 -6.56 15.63
C LEU A 163 -17.64 -5.55 16.07
N ARG A 164 -18.04 -5.63 17.33
CA ARG A 164 -19.00 -4.72 17.95
C ARG A 164 -18.30 -3.80 18.95
N LEU A 165 -18.25 -2.51 18.63
CA LEU A 165 -17.65 -1.46 19.46
C LEU A 165 -18.69 -0.38 19.80
N THR A 166 -18.52 0.30 20.94
CA THR A 166 -19.22 1.57 21.19
C THR A 166 -18.72 2.67 20.24
N SER A 167 -19.50 3.72 20.04
CA SER A 167 -19.09 4.86 19.18
C SER A 167 -17.81 5.54 19.68
N GLU A 168 -17.63 5.62 21.00
CA GLU A 168 -16.42 6.16 21.62
C GLU A 168 -15.20 5.28 21.35
N ALA A 169 -15.33 3.96 21.46
CA ALA A 169 -14.28 3.00 21.12
C ALA A 169 -13.86 3.09 19.65
N GLN A 170 -14.81 3.29 18.72
CA GLN A 170 -14.52 3.47 17.30
C GLN A 170 -13.73 4.75 17.03
N ALA A 171 -14.09 5.85 17.71
CA ALA A 171 -13.43 7.14 17.54
C ALA A 171 -11.98 7.13 18.09
N LEU A 172 -11.72 6.34 19.13
CA LEU A 172 -10.41 6.26 19.78
C LEU A 172 -9.37 5.50 18.95
N LEU A 173 -9.77 4.46 18.21
CA LEU A 173 -8.84 3.60 17.45
C LEU A 173 -7.95 4.36 16.46
N PRO A 174 -8.47 5.26 15.60
CA PRO A 174 -7.65 6.10 14.73
C PRO A 174 -6.59 6.91 15.47
N GLU A 175 -6.88 7.38 16.68
CA GLU A 175 -5.94 8.16 17.48
C GLU A 175 -4.77 7.30 17.96
N LEU A 176 -5.06 6.09 18.47
CA LEU A 176 -4.05 5.16 18.99
C LEU A 176 -3.05 4.70 17.93
N VAL A 177 -3.47 4.56 16.68
CA VAL A 177 -2.60 4.12 15.57
C VAL A 177 -2.25 5.21 14.57
N ARG A 178 -2.50 6.47 14.95
CA ARG A 178 -2.19 7.69 14.17
C ARG A 178 -2.72 7.66 12.73
N GLY A 179 -3.94 7.14 12.55
CA GLY A 179 -4.63 7.06 11.26
C GLY A 179 -4.03 6.08 10.26
N SER A 180 -3.11 5.20 10.67
CA SER A 180 -2.57 4.16 9.79
C SER A 180 -3.62 3.10 9.52
N THR A 181 -4.16 3.08 8.30
CA THR A 181 -5.20 2.11 7.90
C THR A 181 -4.72 0.66 8.01
N ARG A 182 -3.44 0.40 7.75
CA ARG A 182 -2.81 -0.91 7.92
C ARG A 182 -2.85 -1.38 9.36
N MET A 183 -2.49 -0.49 10.29
CA MET A 183 -2.50 -0.80 11.72
C MET A 183 -3.94 -0.94 12.22
N LEU A 184 -4.84 -0.05 11.79
CA LEU A 184 -6.26 -0.15 12.12
C LEU A 184 -6.83 -1.52 11.75
N CYS A 185 -6.55 -2.02 10.54
CA CYS A 185 -7.02 -3.35 10.14
C CYS A 185 -6.49 -4.45 11.06
N ALA A 186 -5.20 -4.43 11.39
CA ALA A 186 -4.60 -5.44 12.25
C ALA A 186 -5.20 -5.41 13.67
N GLU A 187 -5.40 -4.22 14.22
CA GLU A 187 -6.00 -4.05 15.55
C GLU A 187 -7.48 -4.47 15.55
N LEU A 188 -8.24 -4.11 14.53
CA LEU A 188 -9.65 -4.50 14.39
C LEU A 188 -9.81 -6.03 14.26
N GLU A 189 -8.95 -6.70 13.49
CA GLU A 189 -8.97 -8.17 13.37
C GLU A 189 -8.59 -8.86 14.67
N LYS A 190 -7.61 -8.31 15.41
CA LYS A 190 -7.24 -8.80 16.75
C LYS A 190 -8.40 -8.65 17.73
N LEU A 191 -9.04 -7.48 17.77
CA LEU A 191 -10.19 -7.21 18.64
C LEU A 191 -11.38 -8.11 18.29
N ALA A 192 -11.64 -8.33 16.99
CA ALA A 192 -12.69 -9.25 16.54
C ALA A 192 -12.43 -10.67 17.03
N THR A 193 -11.17 -11.12 16.95
CA THR A 193 -10.74 -12.44 17.45
C THR A 193 -10.90 -12.53 18.97
N TYR A 194 -10.54 -11.48 19.71
CA TYR A 194 -10.69 -11.41 21.16
C TYR A 194 -12.17 -11.43 21.59
N GLN A 195 -13.02 -10.63 20.94
CA GLN A 195 -14.45 -10.60 21.21
C GLN A 195 -15.11 -11.95 20.90
N GLY A 196 -14.74 -12.57 19.77
CA GLY A 196 -15.41 -13.77 19.28
C GLY A 196 -16.90 -13.53 18.96
N GLU A 197 -17.59 -14.58 18.51
CA GLU A 197 -18.97 -14.42 18.00
C GLU A 197 -19.95 -13.95 19.09
N GLN A 198 -19.81 -14.47 20.32
CA GLN A 198 -20.72 -14.23 21.45
C GLN A 198 -20.18 -13.24 22.49
N GLY A 199 -19.07 -12.55 22.20
CA GLY A 199 -18.48 -11.61 23.14
C GLY A 199 -19.30 -10.34 23.37
N PRO A 200 -19.08 -9.64 24.49
CA PRO A 200 -19.72 -8.35 24.76
C PRO A 200 -19.25 -7.28 23.77
N ILE A 201 -20.05 -6.23 23.61
CA ILE A 201 -19.63 -5.00 22.90
C ILE A 201 -18.44 -4.42 23.66
N LEU A 202 -17.33 -4.13 22.98
CA LEU A 202 -16.16 -3.53 23.62
C LEU A 202 -16.32 -2.01 23.71
N ASP A 203 -15.96 -1.45 24.86
CA ASP A 203 -16.00 -0.01 25.12
C ASP A 203 -14.61 0.66 25.05
N ALA A 204 -14.54 1.96 25.36
CA ALA A 204 -13.28 2.71 25.27
C ALA A 204 -12.22 2.20 26.27
N ALA A 205 -12.62 1.70 27.43
CA ALA A 205 -11.69 1.15 28.41
C ALA A 205 -11.07 -0.16 27.91
N ASP A 206 -11.88 -1.03 27.29
CA ASP A 206 -11.39 -2.25 26.62
C ASP A 206 -10.36 -1.91 25.53
N ILE A 207 -10.62 -0.88 24.71
CA ILE A 207 -9.69 -0.46 23.65
C ILE A 207 -8.35 0.03 24.25
N LEU A 208 -8.38 0.85 25.30
CA LEU A 208 -7.16 1.35 25.95
C LEU A 208 -6.33 0.23 26.60
N GLU A 209 -6.96 -0.86 27.04
CA GLU A 209 -6.28 -2.02 27.59
C GLU A 209 -5.68 -2.92 26.49
N LEU A 210 -6.42 -3.14 25.41
CA LEU A 210 -6.09 -4.15 24.40
C LEU A 210 -5.25 -3.61 23.22
N VAL A 211 -5.30 -2.31 22.94
CA VAL A 211 -4.65 -1.68 21.80
C VAL A 211 -3.48 -0.80 22.28
N PRO A 212 -2.24 -1.12 21.89
CA PRO A 212 -1.10 -0.30 22.27
C PRO A 212 -1.12 1.05 21.54
N VAL A 213 -0.69 2.11 22.23
CA VAL A 213 -0.44 3.42 21.61
C VAL A 213 0.75 3.30 20.66
N PHE A 214 0.52 3.53 19.37
CA PHE A 214 1.55 3.43 18.34
C PHE A 214 2.44 4.67 18.34
N GLY A 215 3.75 4.46 18.50
CA GLY A 215 4.76 5.52 18.53
C GLY A 215 5.18 5.97 19.94
N GLU A 216 4.58 5.45 21.00
CA GLU A 216 4.97 5.71 22.40
C GLU A 216 5.74 4.56 23.06
N SER A 217 6.01 3.47 22.35
CA SER A 217 6.93 2.45 22.87
C SER A 217 8.36 2.99 22.82
N ASP A 218 8.96 3.17 23.99
CA ASP A 218 10.40 3.17 24.29
C ASP A 218 11.06 1.90 23.72
N PHE A 219 11.17 1.81 22.39
CA PHE A 219 11.61 0.60 21.70
C PHE A 219 13.14 0.37 21.84
N PHE A 220 13.86 1.31 22.47
CA PHE A 220 15.25 1.15 22.93
C PHE A 220 15.54 1.97 24.20
N ALA A 221 14.89 1.70 25.33
CA ALA A 221 15.46 2.06 26.61
C ALA A 221 16.62 1.09 26.94
N ALA A 222 17.74 1.21 26.23
CA ALA A 222 18.99 0.61 26.66
C ALA A 222 19.34 1.21 28.02
N LYS A 223 19.19 0.45 29.10
CA LYS A 223 19.79 0.79 30.40
C LYS A 223 21.30 0.58 30.29
N PRO A 224 22.16 1.60 30.40
CA PRO A 224 23.40 1.42 31.11
C PRO A 224 23.06 1.44 32.60
N GLN A 225 23.18 0.27 33.22
CA GLN A 225 23.27 0.16 34.67
C GLN A 225 24.36 1.11 35.18
N SER A 226 23.99 1.99 36.10
CA SER A 226 24.95 2.70 36.93
C SER A 226 25.64 1.67 37.84
N VAL A 227 26.91 1.40 37.58
CA VAL A 227 27.84 0.91 38.60
C VAL A 227 28.87 2.01 38.83
N ASN A 228 28.67 2.73 39.92
CA ASN A 228 29.69 3.54 40.53
C ASN A 228 30.53 2.60 41.41
N ASP A 229 31.81 2.40 41.10
CA ASP A 229 32.82 2.43 42.15
C ASP A 229 34.25 2.71 41.64
N SER A 230 34.86 3.67 42.35
CA SER A 230 36.29 3.90 42.60
C SER A 230 37.31 3.91 41.44
N ALA A 231 37.93 5.09 41.20
CA ALA A 231 39.28 5.39 41.72
C ALA A 231 39.82 6.74 41.19
N GLN A 232 40.71 7.34 41.99
CA GLN A 232 41.67 8.41 41.69
C GLN A 232 41.10 9.85 41.78
N GLY A 233 41.65 10.80 42.53
CA GLY A 233 43.00 10.93 43.08
C GLY A 233 43.68 12.20 42.55
N ALA A 234 43.47 13.33 43.25
CA ALA A 234 44.34 14.52 43.28
C ALA A 234 44.35 15.48 42.04
N PRO A 235 44.94 16.70 42.12
CA PRO A 235 44.17 17.93 42.32
C PRO A 235 44.38 19.02 41.25
N ARG A 236 43.50 20.04 41.30
CA ARG A 236 43.49 21.25 40.46
C ARG A 236 44.81 22.05 40.52
N ARG A 237 45.30 22.52 39.36
CA ARG A 237 45.99 23.82 39.23
C ARG A 237 45.55 24.59 37.98
N ARG A 238 45.58 25.90 38.18
CA ARG A 238 45.07 27.05 37.41
C ARG A 238 46.09 27.53 36.38
N ASN A 239 45.65 27.96 35.19
CA ASN A 239 46.08 29.20 34.49
C ASN A 239 45.56 29.29 33.03
N TYR A 240 44.89 30.40 32.71
CA TYR A 240 44.82 31.04 31.37
C TYR A 240 46.05 31.98 31.22
N PRO A 241 46.36 32.67 30.09
CA PRO A 241 45.69 32.78 28.76
C PRO A 241 46.64 32.75 27.51
N GLY A 242 46.05 32.74 26.30
CA GLY A 242 46.53 33.49 25.13
C GLY A 242 47.49 32.82 24.11
N ASN A 243 47.03 32.56 22.88
CA ASN A 243 47.46 33.31 21.67
C ASN A 243 46.62 32.91 20.41
N PRO A 244 46.60 33.75 19.35
CA PRO A 244 45.54 33.86 18.32
C PRO A 244 45.76 32.98 17.07
N PRO A 245 44.83 32.96 16.08
CA PRO A 245 44.74 31.91 15.07
C PRO A 245 45.62 32.20 13.85
N TRP A 246 46.06 31.13 13.16
CA TRP A 246 46.74 31.22 11.87
C TRP A 246 46.15 30.19 10.88
N PRO A 247 46.30 30.42 9.56
CA PRO A 247 45.22 30.29 8.59
C PRO A 247 45.32 29.01 7.75
N ARG A 248 44.22 28.68 7.07
CA ARG A 248 44.11 27.55 6.13
C ARG A 248 44.91 27.81 4.84
N PRO A 249 45.63 26.81 4.31
CA PRO A 249 46.05 26.80 2.92
C PRO A 249 45.05 26.04 2.03
N SER A 250 44.87 26.63 0.85
CA SER A 250 44.02 26.25 -0.28
C SER A 250 44.40 24.90 -0.90
N ARG A 251 43.39 24.20 -1.42
CA ARG A 251 43.57 23.09 -2.37
C ARG A 251 44.17 23.59 -3.70
N PRO A 252 44.94 22.75 -4.38
CA PRO A 252 44.70 22.38 -5.77
C PRO A 252 43.74 21.19 -5.88
#